data_AF-A0A534XKN8-F1
#
_entry.id   AF-A0A534XKN8-F1
#
_cell.length_a   1.000
_cell.length_b   1.000
_cell.length_c   1.000
_cell.angle_alpha   90.00
_cell.angle_beta   90.00
_cell.angle_gamma   90.00
#
_symmetry.space_group_name_H-M   'P 1'
#
loop_
_entity.id
_entity.type
_entity.pdbx_description
1 polymer ?
#
loop_
_entity_poly.entity_id
_entity_poly.type
_entity_poly.pdbx_seq_one_letter_code
_entity_poly.pdbx_strand_id
1 'polypeptide(L)'
;MRTRDAELRELLDAQTLDDAALRRNLRDIRLINRLLGWTAFTVREVARHVRSRGMERFSLLDVASGSADMPLAVARWAVRAGGQGRERFRPP
;
A
#
# COMPACT_ATOMS: atom_id res chain seq x y z
N MET A 1 -4.19 28.41 -1.31
CA MET A 1 -4.64 27.73 -0.09
C MET A 1 -6.00 27.13 -0.40
N ARG A 2 -6.10 25.80 -0.52
CA ARG A 2 -7.38 25.11 -0.79
C ARG A 2 -8.24 25.23 0.48
N THR A 3 -9.43 25.81 0.38
CA THR A 3 -10.43 25.78 1.45
C THR A 3 -10.80 24.32 1.69
N ARG A 4 -10.56 23.82 2.90
CA ARG A 4 -11.12 22.55 3.35
C ARG A 4 -12.63 22.76 3.46
N ASP A 5 -13.39 21.95 2.76
CA ASP A 5 -14.83 21.93 2.91
C ASP A 5 -15.16 21.23 4.23
N ALA A 6 -15.33 22.03 5.29
CA ALA A 6 -15.52 21.54 6.65
C ALA A 6 -16.86 20.81 6.84
N GLU A 7 -17.77 20.93 5.87
CA GLU A 7 -19.06 20.24 5.89
C GLU A 7 -19.01 18.89 5.16
N LEU A 8 -17.94 18.61 4.40
CA LEU A 8 -17.78 17.33 3.73
C LEU A 8 -17.47 16.25 4.76
N ARG A 9 -18.48 15.42 5.05
CA ARG A 9 -18.36 14.32 6.00
C ARG A 9 -17.66 13.15 5.32
N GLU A 10 -16.35 13.02 5.53
CA GLU A 10 -15.57 11.90 4.99
C GLU A 10 -16.02 10.58 5.63
N LEU A 11 -16.22 9.55 4.80
CA LEU A 11 -16.63 8.22 5.30
C LEU A 11 -15.57 7.60 6.22
N LEU A 12 -14.30 7.98 6.07
CA LEU A 12 -13.20 7.53 6.93
C LEU A 12 -13.22 8.18 8.31
N ASP A 13 -13.93 9.30 8.49
CA ASP A 13 -14.10 9.99 9.78
C ASP A 13 -15.35 9.49 10.53
N ALA A 14 -16.06 8.50 9.99
CA ALA A 14 -17.24 7.96 10.63
C ALA A 14 -16.89 7.23 11.93
N GLN A 15 -17.66 7.49 12.99
CA GLN A 15 -17.49 6.85 14.31
C GLN A 15 -17.80 5.34 14.29
N THR A 16 -18.51 4.87 13.28
CA THR A 16 -18.86 3.47 13.08
C THR A 16 -18.52 3.06 11.66
N LEU A 17 -18.01 1.84 11.55
CA LEU A 17 -17.64 1.22 10.28
C LEU A 17 -18.58 0.04 10.04
N ASP A 18 -19.15 -0.03 8.84
CA ASP A 18 -19.80 -1.26 8.37
C ASP A 18 -18.74 -2.22 7.83
N ASP A 19 -18.50 -3.31 8.56
CA ASP A 19 -17.57 -4.37 8.20
C ASP A 19 -17.85 -4.97 6.81
N ALA A 20 -19.12 -5.12 6.42
CA ALA A 20 -19.48 -5.70 5.13
C ALA A 20 -19.10 -4.73 4.00
N ALA A 21 -19.38 -3.44 4.19
CA ALA A 21 -18.96 -2.38 3.28
C ALA A 21 -17.43 -2.30 3.17
N LEU A 22 -16.69 -2.36 4.29
CA LEU A 22 -15.23 -2.35 4.27
C LEU A 22 -14.67 -3.54 3.50
N ARG A 23 -15.14 -4.76 3.79
CA ARG A 23 -14.66 -5.97 3.10
C ARG A 23 -14.93 -5.92 1.60
N ARG A 24 -16.10 -5.42 1.19
CA ARG A 24 -16.42 -5.19 -0.21
C ARG A 24 -15.47 -4.17 -0.84
N ASN A 25 -15.27 -3.03 -0.18
CA ASN A 25 -14.39 -1.98 -0.68
C ASN A 25 -12.94 -2.48 -0.85
N LEU A 26 -12.41 -3.20 0.14
CA LEU A 26 -11.07 -3.81 0.08
C LEU A 26 -10.96 -4.90 -1.01
N ARG A 27 -12.05 -5.63 -1.31
CA ARG A 27 -12.07 -6.58 -2.43
C ARG A 27 -12.07 -5.85 -3.78
N ASP A 28 -12.86 -4.80 -3.90
CA ASP A 28 -13.00 -4.04 -5.14
C ASP A 28 -11.68 -3.33 -5.48
N ILE A 29 -10.99 -2.74 -4.49
CA ILE A 29 -9.67 -2.13 -4.72
C ILE A 29 -8.60 -3.18 -5.08
N ARG A 30 -8.62 -4.39 -4.50
CA ARG A 30 -7.73 -5.49 -4.92
C ARG A 30 -7.89 -5.83 -6.40
N LEU A 31 -9.14 -5.89 -6.87
CA LEU A 31 -9.42 -6.16 -8.28
C LEU A 31 -8.88 -5.04 -9.17
N ILE A 32 -9.14 -3.78 -8.81
CA ILE A 32 -8.65 -2.60 -9.54
C ILE A 32 -7.13 -2.57 -9.59
N ASN A 33 -6.45 -2.76 -8.44
CA ASN A 33 -4.99 -2.82 -8.34
C ASN A 33 -4.40 -3.87 -9.28
N ARG A 34 -5.04 -5.04 -9.38
CA ARG A 34 -4.63 -6.12 -10.29
C ARG A 34 -4.83 -5.74 -11.75
N LEU A 35 -6.00 -5.18 -12.10
CA LEU A 35 -6.34 -4.82 -13.49
C LEU A 35 -5.45 -3.69 -14.02
N LEU A 36 -5.16 -2.69 -13.19
CA LEU A 36 -4.33 -1.55 -13.56
C LEU A 36 -2.82 -1.81 -13.41
N GLY A 37 -2.43 -2.99 -12.92
CA GLY A 37 -1.02 -3.37 -12.78
C GLY A 37 -0.24 -2.60 -11.71
N TRP A 38 -0.93 -2.07 -10.69
CA TRP A 38 -0.31 -1.20 -9.68
C TRP A 38 0.76 -1.94 -8.88
N THR A 39 0.56 -3.21 -8.56
CA THR A 39 1.55 -4.03 -7.86
C THR A 39 2.84 -4.20 -8.67
N ALA A 40 2.73 -4.43 -9.98
CA ALA A 40 3.88 -4.56 -10.86
C ALA A 40 4.64 -3.23 -11.00
N PHE A 41 3.91 -2.12 -11.13
CA PHE A 41 4.50 -0.79 -11.17
C PHE A 41 5.26 -0.47 -9.87
N THR A 42 4.63 -0.65 -8.71
CA THR A 42 5.26 -0.38 -7.41
C THR A 42 6.52 -1.21 -7.21
N VAL A 43 6.48 -2.52 -7.51
CA VAL A 43 7.67 -3.38 -7.43
C VAL A 43 8.77 -2.86 -8.34
N ARG A 44 8.46 -2.47 -9.58
CA ARG A 44 9.44 -1.94 -10.52
C ARG A 44 10.14 -0.69 -9.98
N GLU A 45 9.39 0.27 -9.48
CA GLU A 45 9.95 1.54 -9.00
C GLU A 45 10.75 1.37 -7.70
N VAL A 46 10.25 0.58 -6.75
CA VAL A 46 11.01 0.26 -5.53
C VAL A 46 12.29 -0.48 -5.88
N ALA A 47 12.20 -1.49 -6.75
CA ALA A 47 13.37 -2.27 -7.16
C ALA A 47 14.41 -1.42 -7.89
N ARG A 48 13.97 -0.48 -8.74
CA ARG A 48 14.86 0.50 -9.38
C ARG A 48 15.56 1.36 -8.35
N HIS A 49 14.83 1.89 -7.37
CA HIS A 49 15.41 2.74 -6.32
C HIS A 49 16.43 1.98 -5.47
N VAL A 50 16.05 0.80 -4.96
CA VAL A 50 16.91 -0.08 -4.15
C VAL A 50 18.21 -0.42 -4.88
N ARG A 51 18.13 -0.82 -6.16
CA ARG A 51 19.32 -1.13 -6.98
C ARG A 51 20.19 0.09 -7.24
N SER A 52 19.58 1.23 -7.58
CA SER A 52 20.34 2.47 -7.85
C SER A 52 21.13 2.98 -6.64
N ARG A 53 20.71 2.59 -5.44
CA ARG A 53 21.33 2.96 -4.17
C ARG A 53 22.25 1.87 -3.62
N GLY A 54 22.40 0.74 -4.31
CA GLY A 54 23.20 -0.40 -3.84
C GLY A 54 22.72 -0.98 -2.50
N MET A 55 21.43 -0.86 -2.20
CA MET A 55 20.91 -1.27 -0.88
C MET A 55 20.76 -2.80 -0.83
N GLU A 56 21.51 -3.43 0.07
CA GLU A 56 21.37 -4.87 0.35
C GLU A 56 20.20 -5.17 1.31
N ARG A 57 19.83 -4.19 2.14
CA ARG A 57 18.73 -4.28 3.11
C ARG A 57 17.98 -2.97 3.20
N PHE A 58 16.68 -3.05 3.39
CA PHE A 58 15.82 -1.88 3.57
C PHE A 58 14.58 -2.23 4.38
N SER A 59 14.00 -1.21 5.02
CA SER A 59 12.66 -1.28 5.60
C SER A 59 11.67 -0.54 4.70
N LEU A 60 10.45 -1.06 4.61
CA LEU A 60 9.35 -0.39 3.94
C LEU A 60 8.24 -0.11 4.97
N LEU A 61 7.81 1.14 5.03
CA LEU A 61 6.62 1.58 5.75
C LEU A 61 5.56 1.97 4.72
N ASP A 62 4.39 1.37 4.83
CA ASP A 62 3.20 1.75 4.07
C ASP A 62 2.21 2.42 5.03
N VAL A 63 1.78 3.63 4.69
CA VAL A 63 0.84 4.43 5.48
C VAL A 63 -0.51 4.37 4.77
N ALA A 64 -1.55 3.99 5.51
CA ALA A 64 -2.89 3.72 4.97
C ALA A 64 -2.90 2.59 3.90
N SER A 65 -2.20 1.50 4.21
CA SER A 65 -1.96 0.38 3.28
C SER A 65 -3.21 -0.30 2.69
N GLY A 66 -4.40 -0.09 3.28
CA GLY A 66 -5.66 -0.61 2.75
C GLY A 66 -5.64 -2.12 2.57
N SER A 67 -5.72 -2.59 1.33
CA SER A 67 -5.69 -4.03 1.00
C SER A 67 -4.32 -4.70 1.10
N ALA A 68 -3.26 -3.92 1.33
CA ALA A 68 -1.86 -4.31 1.46
C ALA A 68 -1.26 -4.99 0.20
N ASP A 69 -1.87 -4.85 -0.97
CA ASP A 69 -1.39 -5.51 -2.20
C ASP A 69 0.04 -5.08 -2.59
N MET A 70 0.32 -3.78 -2.49
CA MET A 70 1.60 -3.17 -2.85
C MET A 70 2.76 -3.58 -1.92
N PRO A 71 2.69 -3.39 -0.58
CA PRO A 71 3.79 -3.74 0.30
C PRO A 71 4.05 -5.25 0.30
N LEU A 72 3.01 -6.09 0.23
CA LEU A 72 3.16 -7.53 0.08
C LEU A 72 3.86 -7.90 -1.23
N ALA A 73 3.55 -7.23 -2.34
CA ALA A 73 4.24 -7.45 -3.61
C ALA A 73 5.73 -7.09 -3.53
N VAL A 74 6.06 -5.97 -2.86
CA VAL A 74 7.46 -5.55 -2.63
C VAL A 74 8.20 -6.54 -1.73
N ALA A 75 7.60 -6.97 -0.62
CA ALA A 75 8.19 -7.95 0.29
C ALA A 75 8.49 -9.27 -0.43
N ARG A 76 7.52 -9.79 -1.21
CA ARG A 76 7.71 -11.00 -2.04
C ARG A 76 8.79 -10.84 -3.10
N TRP A 77 8.93 -9.65 -3.69
CA TRP A 77 10.00 -9.35 -4.63
C TRP A 77 11.36 -9.34 -3.92
N ALA A 78 11.48 -8.66 -2.77
CA ALA A 78 12.73 -8.54 -2.02
C ALA A 78 13.29 -9.92 -1.64
N VAL A 79 12.44 -10.80 -1.11
CA VAL A 79 12.80 -12.20 -0.78
C VAL A 79 13.32 -12.95 -2.01
N ARG A 80 12.66 -12.81 -3.16
CA ARG A 80 13.07 -13.47 -4.42
C ARG A 80 14.37 -12.91 -5.01
N ALA A 81 14.65 -11.64 -4.77
CA ALA A 81 15.85 -10.96 -5.25
C ALA A 81 17.10 -11.20 -4.37
N GLY A 82 16.98 -12.00 -3.29
CA GLY A 82 18.07 -12.23 -2.33
C GLY A 82 18.30 -11.07 -1.35
N GLY A 83 17.45 -10.04 -1.37
CA GLY A 83 17.51 -8.91 -0.44
C GLY A 83 16.68 -9.15 0.81
N GLN A 84 17.12 -8.62 1.96
CA GLN A 84 16.33 -8.69 3.19
C GLN A 84 15.43 -7.45 3.30
N GLY A 85 14.24 -7.51 2.70
CA GLY A 85 13.18 -6.52 2.90
C GLY A 85 12.34 -6.89 4.13
N ARG A 86 12.20 -5.96 5.09
CA ARG A 86 11.26 -6.12 6.21
C ARG A 86 10.10 -5.15 6.06
N GLU A 87 8.89 -5.69 6.01
CA GLU A 87 7.65 -4.92 6.12
C GLU A 87 7.37 -4.67 7.61
N ARG A 88 7.07 -3.42 7.97
CA ARG A 88 6.51 -3.08 9.27
C ARG A 88 5.16 -2.42 9.05
N PHE A 89 4.10 -3.16 9.40
CA PHE A 89 2.78 -2.56 9.57
C PHE A 89 2.77 -1.78 10.88
N ARG A 90 2.48 -0.48 10.81
CA ARG A 90 2.16 0.34 11.99
C ARG A 90 0.69 0.74 11.84
N PRO A 91 -0.22 0.19 12.65
CA PRO A 91 -1.60 0.66 12.64
C PRO A 91 -1.64 2.15 13.06
N PRO A 92 -2.66 2.90 12.58
CA PRO A 92 -2.91 4.25 13.07
C PRO A 92 -3.12 4.27 14.59
#